data_AF-R5H0B7-F1
#
_entry.id   AF-R5H0B7-F1
#
_cell.length_a   1.000
_cell.length_b   1.000
_cell.length_c   1.000
_cell.angle_alpha   90.00
_cell.angle_beta   90.00
_cell.angle_gamma   90.00
#
_symmetry.space_group_name_H-M   'P 1'
#
loop_
_entity.id
_entity.type
_entity.pdbx_description
1 polymer ?
#
loop_
_entity_poly.entity_id
_entity_poly.type
_entity_poly.pdbx_seq_one_letter_code
_entity_poly.pdbx_strand_id
1 'polypeptide(L)'
;MSGISGEITENGITTCNLTDYDGSTKYVVSADISAAGWKFSCAMNTEELYRDVTNIIIIFLVLIPVIIVIAAIIFRTVVKGSFKALGTVSEAAEVMTRGDLSVKFDYSADDEIGSVCRIIEQTNNTLRKYVNDISTHLDEMSHGDFTHAVPLDYTGDFAPIKASLNHIISELGGVFSDINDAAAVYSGARNVSQGAASLAESASKQTSLVDEISGEVASTDKIINDNVKLTDNARELSGSTSCMAEQGNAQMKELLNAIAHIRSTSEKIQEINGTIGDIAFQTNILALNASIEAARAGAAGKQPHDSRNSSRF
;
A
#
# COMPACT_ATOMS: atom_id res chain seq x y z
N MET A 1 -101.30 -44.89 72.13
CA MET A 1 -102.15 -45.37 71.02
C MET A 1 -101.21 -45.90 69.96
N SER A 2 -101.17 -47.22 69.76
CA SER A 2 -100.41 -47.84 68.66
C SER A 2 -101.08 -47.48 67.34
N GLY A 3 -100.36 -46.78 66.46
CA GLY A 3 -100.83 -46.45 65.12
C GLY A 3 -100.34 -47.49 64.12
N ILE A 4 -101.25 -48.02 63.30
CA ILE A 4 -100.91 -48.85 62.14
C ILE A 4 -100.97 -47.95 60.92
N SER A 5 -99.94 -47.99 60.07
CA SER A 5 -99.86 -47.19 58.85
C SER A 5 -99.22 -47.97 57.72
N GLY A 6 -99.67 -47.72 56.48
CA GLY A 6 -99.11 -48.30 55.27
C GLY A 6 -99.34 -49.80 55.14
N GLU A 7 -100.57 -50.27 55.40
CA GLU A 7 -100.94 -51.68 55.24
C GLU A 7 -101.06 -52.04 53.75
N ILE A 8 -100.25 -53.01 53.30
CA ILE A 8 -100.27 -53.54 51.93
C ILE A 8 -100.37 -55.06 52.02
N THR A 9 -101.37 -55.64 51.36
CA THR A 9 -101.56 -57.10 51.30
C THR A 9 -101.39 -57.57 49.87
N GLU A 10 -100.40 -58.43 49.65
CA GLU A 10 -100.11 -59.01 48.34
C GLU A 10 -99.79 -60.50 48.51
N ASN A 11 -100.43 -61.36 47.71
CA ASN A 11 -100.27 -62.82 47.74
C ASN A 11 -100.38 -63.49 49.14
N GLY A 12 -101.31 -63.02 49.98
CA GLY A 12 -101.57 -63.61 51.31
C GLY A 12 -100.57 -63.20 52.40
N ILE A 13 -99.69 -62.24 52.10
CA ILE A 13 -98.78 -61.62 53.06
C ILE A 13 -99.22 -60.16 53.23
N THR A 14 -99.53 -59.77 54.46
CA THR A 14 -99.86 -58.40 54.85
C THR A 14 -98.66 -57.77 55.54
N THR A 15 -98.18 -56.67 54.99
CA THR A 15 -97.09 -55.86 55.56
C THR A 15 -97.65 -54.55 56.08
N CYS A 16 -97.22 -54.12 57.27
CA CYS A 16 -97.60 -52.84 57.84
C CYS A 16 -96.51 -52.29 58.77
N ASN A 17 -96.50 -50.97 58.94
CA ASN A 17 -95.69 -50.33 59.99
C ASN A 17 -96.55 -50.18 61.24
N LEU A 18 -96.05 -50.72 62.36
CA LEU A 18 -96.70 -50.64 63.65
C LEU A 18 -95.84 -49.83 64.61
N THR A 19 -96.37 -48.74 65.16
CA THR A 19 -95.72 -48.02 66.25
C THR A 19 -96.03 -48.71 67.57
N ASP A 20 -94.99 -49.26 68.20
CA ASP A 20 -95.08 -49.95 69.49
C ASP A 20 -95.20 -48.93 70.64
N TYR A 21 -95.56 -49.38 71.84
CA TYR A 21 -95.83 -48.53 73.01
C TYR A 21 -94.59 -47.76 73.51
N ASP A 22 -93.39 -48.21 73.16
CA ASP A 22 -92.11 -47.55 73.42
C ASP A 22 -91.79 -46.42 72.41
N GLY A 23 -92.66 -46.22 71.41
CA GLY A 23 -92.48 -45.23 70.34
C GLY A 23 -91.63 -45.74 69.17
N SER A 24 -91.07 -46.96 69.23
CA SER A 24 -90.33 -47.56 68.12
C SER A 24 -91.29 -47.99 67.01
N THR A 25 -90.89 -47.77 65.77
CA THR A 25 -91.66 -48.27 64.61
C THR A 25 -91.12 -49.64 64.24
N LYS A 26 -92.02 -50.62 64.15
CA LYS A 26 -91.70 -51.99 63.76
C LYS A 26 -92.30 -52.27 62.40
N TYR A 27 -91.49 -52.82 61.50
CA TYR A 27 -91.96 -53.37 60.25
C TYR A 27 -92.52 -54.76 60.54
N VAL A 28 -93.82 -54.93 60.33
CA VAL A 28 -94.53 -56.17 60.63
C VAL A 28 -94.91 -56.85 59.33
N VAL A 29 -94.50 -58.11 59.18
CA VAL A 29 -94.91 -58.98 58.09
C VAL A 29 -95.77 -60.07 58.69
N SER A 30 -97.01 -60.17 58.23
CA SER A 30 -97.98 -61.16 58.69
C SER A 30 -98.45 -62.02 57.52
N ALA A 31 -98.53 -63.33 57.73
CA ALA A 31 -99.00 -64.28 56.72
C ALA A 31 -100.14 -65.12 57.29
N ASP A 32 -101.17 -65.32 56.48
CA ASP A 32 -102.32 -66.16 56.82
C ASP A 32 -102.00 -67.64 56.57
N ILE A 33 -102.06 -68.46 57.63
CA ILE A 33 -101.92 -69.92 57.52
C ILE A 33 -103.33 -70.50 57.38
N SER A 34 -103.80 -70.56 56.13
CA SER A 34 -105.16 -70.95 55.74
C SER A 34 -105.58 -72.36 56.20
N ALA A 35 -104.64 -73.25 56.50
CA ALA A 35 -104.91 -74.58 57.05
C ALA A 35 -105.27 -74.60 58.55
N ALA A 36 -104.94 -73.56 59.33
CA ALA A 36 -105.07 -73.53 60.79
C ALA A 36 -105.86 -72.32 61.34
N GLY A 37 -106.20 -71.33 60.50
CA GLY A 37 -106.90 -70.11 60.92
C GLY A 37 -106.08 -69.15 61.78
N TRP A 38 -104.75 -69.29 61.76
CA TRP A 38 -103.82 -68.44 62.52
C TRP A 38 -103.09 -67.46 61.58
N LYS A 39 -102.82 -66.26 62.10
CA LYS A 39 -101.91 -65.29 61.48
C LYS A 39 -100.56 -65.36 62.16
N PHE A 40 -99.53 -65.73 61.41
CA PHE A 40 -98.16 -65.63 61.89
C PHE A 40 -97.63 -64.24 61.55
N SER A 41 -97.21 -63.47 62.56
CA SER A 41 -96.67 -62.12 62.38
C SER A 41 -95.27 -62.03 62.94
N CYS A 42 -94.33 -61.59 62.11
CA CYS A 42 -92.97 -61.24 62.52
C CYS A 42 -92.83 -59.72 62.52
N ALA A 43 -92.34 -59.16 63.62
CA ALA A 43 -92.10 -57.74 63.77
C ALA A 43 -90.60 -57.50 63.97
N MET A 44 -90.00 -56.67 63.12
CA MET A 44 -88.60 -56.26 63.22
C MET A 44 -88.52 -54.75 63.39
N ASN A 45 -87.58 -54.26 64.21
CA ASN A 45 -87.40 -52.82 64.38
C ASN A 45 -86.94 -52.20 63.04
N THR A 46 -87.62 -51.14 62.57
CA THR A 46 -87.22 -50.44 61.35
C THR A 46 -85.82 -49.85 61.44
N GLU A 47 -85.37 -49.46 62.63
CA GLU A 47 -84.01 -48.97 62.86
C GLU A 47 -82.96 -50.05 62.61
N GLU A 48 -83.22 -51.29 63.03
CA GLU A 48 -82.33 -52.42 62.77
C GLU A 48 -82.35 -52.82 61.29
N LEU A 49 -83.54 -52.80 60.67
CA LEU A 49 -83.71 -53.14 59.25
C LEU A 49 -82.95 -52.18 58.32
N TYR A 50 -82.91 -50.88 58.64
CA TYR A 50 -82.27 -49.86 57.81
C TYR A 50 -80.88 -49.42 58.29
N ARG A 51 -80.34 -49.98 59.38
CA ARG A 51 -79.05 -49.58 59.95
C ARG A 51 -77.90 -49.68 58.95
N ASP A 52 -77.79 -50.78 58.23
CA ASP A 52 -76.70 -50.99 57.26
C ASP A 52 -76.85 -50.09 56.02
N VAL A 53 -78.09 -49.89 55.56
CA VAL A 53 -78.41 -48.95 54.47
C VAL A 53 -78.05 -47.52 54.87
N THR A 54 -78.39 -47.11 56.09
CA THR A 54 -78.11 -45.76 56.61
C THR A 54 -76.61 -45.53 56.76
N ASN A 55 -75.85 -46.52 57.24
CA ASN A 55 -74.39 -46.44 57.31
C ASN A 55 -73.75 -46.29 55.92
N ILE A 56 -74.21 -47.05 54.91
CA ILE A 56 -73.73 -46.91 53.52
C ILE A 56 -74.05 -45.51 52.98
N ILE A 57 -75.25 -44.99 53.23
CA ILE A 57 -75.64 -43.64 52.82
C ILE A 57 -74.73 -42.59 53.48
N ILE A 58 -74.47 -42.69 54.79
CA ILE A 58 -73.59 -41.76 55.50
C ILE A 58 -72.16 -41.82 54.96
N ILE A 59 -71.63 -43.01 54.69
CA ILE A 59 -70.30 -43.18 54.09
C ILE A 59 -70.24 -42.47 52.73
N PHE A 60 -71.22 -42.67 51.83
CA PHE A 60 -71.24 -41.99 50.55
C PHE A 60 -71.44 -40.47 50.67
N LEU A 61 -72.27 -40.04 51.63
CA LEU A 61 -72.53 -38.63 51.91
C LEU A 61 -71.26 -37.88 52.33
N VAL A 62 -70.31 -38.57 52.99
CA VAL A 62 -69.00 -38.00 53.35
C VAL A 62 -67.95 -38.22 52.26
N LEU A 63 -67.91 -39.40 51.62
CA LEU A 63 -66.88 -39.77 50.65
C LEU A 63 -66.96 -38.91 49.38
N ILE A 64 -68.16 -38.70 48.83
CA ILE A 64 -68.36 -37.92 47.60
C ILE A 64 -67.82 -36.48 47.75
N PRO A 65 -68.19 -35.70 48.79
CA PRO A 65 -67.63 -34.36 48.97
C PRO A 65 -66.13 -34.38 49.21
N VAL A 66 -65.57 -35.39 49.90
CA VAL A 66 -64.12 -35.52 50.07
C VAL A 66 -63.42 -35.71 48.72
N ILE A 67 -63.93 -36.59 47.85
CA ILE A 67 -63.38 -36.80 46.50
C ILE A 67 -63.47 -35.51 45.67
N ILE A 68 -64.60 -34.79 45.73
CA ILE A 68 -64.78 -33.52 45.02
C ILE A 68 -63.78 -32.48 45.51
N VAL A 69 -63.55 -32.38 46.83
CA VAL A 69 -62.59 -31.43 47.40
C VAL A 69 -61.16 -31.78 46.99
N ILE A 70 -60.77 -33.05 47.04
CA ILE A 70 -59.43 -33.49 46.59
C ILE A 70 -59.24 -33.20 45.10
N ALA A 71 -60.23 -33.53 44.26
CA ALA A 71 -60.20 -33.24 42.84
C ALA A 71 -60.09 -31.73 42.57
N ALA A 72 -60.83 -30.90 43.31
CA ALA A 72 -60.77 -29.44 43.19
C ALA A 72 -59.40 -28.87 43.62
N ILE A 73 -58.76 -29.44 44.65
CA ILE A 73 -57.41 -29.04 45.08
C ILE A 73 -56.39 -29.41 43.99
N ILE A 74 -56.42 -30.65 43.49
CA ILE A 74 -55.51 -31.10 42.43
C ILE A 74 -55.70 -30.23 41.18
N PHE A 75 -56.95 -30.05 40.73
CA PHE A 75 -57.28 -29.21 39.59
C PHE A 75 -56.76 -27.78 39.78
N ARG A 76 -57.01 -27.15 40.93
CA ARG A 76 -56.52 -25.80 41.23
C ARG A 76 -54.99 -25.71 41.22
N THR A 77 -54.30 -26.73 41.71
CA THR A 77 -52.84 -26.73 41.81
C THR A 77 -52.19 -26.88 40.43
N VAL A 78 -52.68 -27.81 39.61
CA VAL A 78 -52.20 -28.03 38.23
C VAL A 78 -52.53 -26.84 37.34
N VAL A 79 -53.78 -26.37 37.35
CA VAL A 79 -54.23 -25.22 36.55
C VAL A 79 -53.43 -23.97 36.90
N LYS A 80 -53.24 -23.64 38.19
CA LYS A 80 -52.47 -22.44 38.54
C LYS A 80 -51.01 -22.50 38.09
N GLY A 81 -50.38 -23.66 38.14
CA GLY A 81 -49.00 -23.84 37.66
C GLY A 81 -48.89 -23.65 36.15
N SER A 82 -49.69 -24.41 35.39
CA SER A 82 -49.64 -24.41 33.92
C SER A 82 -50.10 -23.09 33.30
N PHE A 83 -51.13 -22.45 33.83
CA PHE A 83 -51.60 -21.15 33.32
C PHE A 83 -50.61 -20.01 33.62
N LYS A 84 -49.87 -20.09 34.73
CA LYS A 84 -48.80 -19.11 35.02
C LYS A 84 -47.68 -19.22 33.99
N ALA A 85 -47.23 -20.45 33.68
CA ALA A 85 -46.20 -20.68 32.68
C ALA A 85 -46.63 -20.20 31.29
N LEU A 86 -47.89 -20.46 30.90
CA LEU A 86 -48.43 -19.98 29.62
C LEU A 86 -48.46 -18.44 29.56
N GLY A 87 -48.76 -17.78 30.69
CA GLY A 87 -48.67 -16.32 30.80
C GLY A 87 -47.26 -15.80 30.52
N THR A 88 -46.22 -16.44 31.06
CA THR A 88 -44.82 -16.05 30.81
C THR A 88 -44.40 -16.26 29.35
N VAL A 89 -44.91 -17.30 28.68
CA VAL A 89 -44.69 -17.52 27.24
C VAL A 89 -45.35 -16.41 26.41
N SER A 90 -46.58 -16.00 26.78
CA SER A 90 -47.27 -14.89 26.11
C SER A 90 -46.52 -13.57 26.28
N GLU A 91 -46.03 -13.28 27.49
CA GLU A 91 -45.24 -12.09 27.78
C GLU A 91 -43.91 -12.11 27.00
N ALA A 92 -43.23 -13.26 26.96
CA ALA A 92 -42.03 -13.43 26.17
C ALA A 92 -42.26 -13.18 24.68
N ALA A 93 -43.35 -13.71 24.13
CA ALA A 93 -43.73 -13.48 22.74
C ALA A 93 -43.97 -11.99 22.46
N GLU A 94 -44.63 -11.27 23.37
CA GLU A 94 -44.84 -9.82 23.25
C GLU A 94 -43.51 -9.07 23.23
N VAL A 95 -42.59 -9.39 24.14
CA VAL A 95 -41.25 -8.78 24.20
C VAL A 95 -40.45 -9.09 22.93
N MET A 96 -40.54 -10.32 22.41
CA MET A 96 -39.90 -10.72 21.15
C MET A 96 -40.43 -9.95 19.94
N THR A 97 -41.71 -9.56 19.93
CA THR A 97 -42.24 -8.70 18.84
C THR A 97 -41.58 -7.33 18.77
N ARG A 98 -40.98 -6.87 19.88
CA ARG A 98 -40.21 -5.62 19.96
C ARG A 98 -38.72 -5.81 19.67
N GLY A 99 -38.30 -7.02 19.26
CA GLY A 99 -36.91 -7.35 18.96
C GLY A 99 -36.05 -7.66 20.20
N ASP A 100 -36.63 -7.68 21.39
CA ASP A 100 -35.92 -8.08 22.60
C ASP A 100 -35.98 -9.60 22.77
N LEU A 101 -34.83 -10.24 22.58
CA LEU A 101 -34.69 -11.69 22.65
C LEU A 101 -34.31 -12.15 24.07
N SER A 102 -34.03 -11.24 25.03
CA SER A 102 -33.37 -11.48 26.33
C SER A 102 -34.15 -12.32 27.34
N VAL A 103 -35.35 -12.73 26.97
CA VAL A 103 -36.27 -13.47 27.82
C VAL A 103 -35.72 -14.84 28.21
N LYS A 104 -35.87 -15.18 29.49
CA LYS A 104 -35.59 -16.50 30.09
C LYS A 104 -36.83 -16.98 30.81
N PHE A 105 -37.11 -18.28 30.75
CA PHE A 105 -38.26 -18.89 31.42
C PHE A 105 -37.84 -19.54 32.74
N ASP A 106 -38.55 -19.22 33.82
CA ASP A 106 -38.40 -19.87 35.14
C ASP A 106 -39.27 -21.14 35.25
N TYR A 107 -39.50 -21.82 34.13
CA TYR A 107 -40.35 -23.00 34.04
C TYR A 107 -39.56 -24.18 33.47
N SER A 108 -39.26 -25.16 34.33
CA SER A 108 -38.40 -26.31 34.00
C SER A 108 -39.09 -27.66 34.15
N ALA A 109 -40.42 -27.71 34.06
CA ALA A 109 -41.14 -28.98 34.04
C ALA A 109 -40.79 -29.79 32.78
N ASP A 110 -40.89 -31.11 32.88
CA ASP A 110 -40.74 -32.02 31.72
C ASP A 110 -42.10 -32.35 31.10
N ASP A 111 -42.79 -31.29 30.69
CA ASP A 111 -44.07 -31.35 29.99
C ASP A 111 -43.98 -30.56 28.66
N GLU A 112 -45.09 -30.50 27.93
CA GLU A 112 -45.18 -29.80 26.66
C GLU A 112 -44.88 -28.30 26.80
N ILE A 113 -45.24 -27.69 27.94
CA ILE A 113 -44.99 -26.27 28.21
C ILE A 113 -43.49 -26.02 28.43
N GLY A 114 -42.82 -26.89 29.18
CA GLY A 114 -41.39 -26.83 29.40
C GLY A 114 -40.61 -27.06 28.10
N SER A 115 -41.08 -27.96 27.24
CA SER A 115 -40.51 -28.15 25.90
C SER A 115 -40.59 -26.88 25.05
N VAL A 116 -41.76 -26.22 25.02
CA VAL A 116 -41.95 -24.95 24.30
C VAL A 116 -41.02 -23.86 24.85
N CYS A 117 -40.89 -23.73 26.17
CA CYS A 117 -39.98 -22.76 26.80
C CYS A 117 -38.52 -22.97 26.34
N ARG A 118 -38.04 -24.23 26.33
CA ARG A 118 -36.69 -24.58 25.86
C ARG A 118 -36.47 -24.25 24.38
N ILE A 119 -37.46 -24.56 23.53
CA ILE A 119 -37.40 -24.26 22.09
C ILE A 119 -37.33 -22.76 21.85
N ILE A 120 -38.14 -21.96 22.56
CA ILE A 120 -38.12 -20.49 22.43
C ILE A 120 -36.77 -19.93 22.89
N GLU A 121 -36.21 -20.41 24.01
CA GLU A 121 -34.87 -19.99 24.46
C GLU A 121 -33.78 -20.32 23.45
N GLN A 122 -33.78 -21.54 22.91
CA GLN A 122 -32.82 -21.94 21.88
C GLN A 122 -32.97 -21.11 20.60
N THR A 123 -34.19 -20.78 20.22
CA THR A 123 -34.50 -19.91 19.08
C THR A 123 -33.96 -18.50 19.34
N ASN A 124 -34.26 -17.90 20.50
CA ASN A 124 -33.77 -16.57 20.87
C ASN A 124 -32.25 -16.50 20.94
N ASN A 125 -31.60 -17.55 21.44
CA ASN A 125 -30.14 -17.63 21.46
C ASN A 125 -29.53 -17.73 20.06
N THR A 126 -30.15 -18.47 19.16
CA THR A 126 -29.71 -18.56 17.76
C THR A 126 -29.90 -17.23 17.05
N LEU A 127 -31.07 -16.60 17.18
CA LEU A 127 -31.37 -15.28 16.60
C LEU A 127 -30.40 -14.21 17.12
N ARG A 128 -30.10 -14.21 18.42
CA ARG A 128 -29.08 -13.31 19.01
C ARG A 128 -27.72 -13.48 18.36
N LYS A 129 -27.27 -14.73 18.18
CA LYS A 129 -25.97 -15.02 17.57
C LYS A 129 -25.92 -14.46 16.15
N TYR A 130 -26.94 -14.71 15.34
CA TYR A 130 -27.01 -14.16 13.98
C TYR A 130 -27.03 -12.62 13.98
N VAL A 131 -27.89 -11.98 14.79
CA VAL A 131 -27.95 -10.51 14.86
C VAL A 131 -26.62 -9.91 15.30
N ASN A 132 -25.96 -10.48 16.31
CA ASN A 132 -24.66 -10.00 16.77
C ASN A 132 -23.55 -10.17 15.73
N ASP A 133 -23.54 -11.33 15.05
CA ASP A 133 -22.57 -11.63 14.00
C ASP A 133 -22.76 -10.71 12.79
N ILE A 134 -24.00 -10.50 12.33
CA ILE A 134 -24.34 -9.52 11.28
C ILE A 134 -23.91 -8.12 11.69
N SER A 135 -24.21 -7.70 12.92
CA SER A 135 -23.86 -6.36 13.41
C SER A 135 -22.35 -6.15 13.45
N THR A 136 -21.59 -7.16 13.86
CA THR A 136 -20.12 -7.12 13.90
C THR A 136 -19.54 -6.91 12.49
N HIS A 137 -19.96 -7.71 11.52
CA HIS A 137 -19.42 -7.60 10.15
C HIS A 137 -19.89 -6.32 9.45
N LEU A 138 -21.11 -5.84 9.71
CA LEU A 138 -21.55 -4.55 9.18
C LEU A 138 -20.77 -3.38 9.81
N ASP A 139 -20.38 -3.48 11.08
CA ASP A 139 -19.51 -2.50 11.73
C ASP A 139 -18.10 -2.51 11.12
N GLU A 140 -17.50 -3.69 10.91
CA GLU A 140 -16.22 -3.85 10.21
C GLU A 140 -16.25 -3.23 8.80
N MET A 141 -17.30 -3.53 8.03
CA MET A 141 -17.52 -2.93 6.70
C MET A 141 -17.66 -1.40 6.77
N SER A 142 -18.30 -0.87 7.81
CA SER A 142 -18.43 0.58 8.00
C SER A 142 -17.09 1.27 8.26
N HIS A 143 -16.14 0.54 8.85
CA HIS A 143 -14.75 0.96 9.01
C HIS A 143 -13.90 0.68 7.77
N GLY A 144 -14.49 0.13 6.70
CA GLY A 144 -13.82 -0.16 5.43
C GLY A 144 -13.05 -1.47 5.42
N ASP A 145 -13.25 -2.35 6.41
CA ASP A 145 -12.64 -3.67 6.42
C ASP A 145 -13.54 -4.67 5.67
N PHE A 146 -13.04 -5.14 4.53
CA PHE A 146 -13.67 -6.15 3.68
C PHE A 146 -12.78 -7.39 3.51
N THR A 147 -11.93 -7.68 4.51
CA THR A 147 -10.96 -8.79 4.41
C THR A 147 -11.44 -10.08 5.06
N HIS A 148 -12.41 -9.99 5.97
CA HIS A 148 -12.88 -11.10 6.78
C HIS A 148 -14.22 -11.65 6.27
N ALA A 149 -14.25 -12.94 5.93
CA ALA A 149 -15.47 -13.64 5.57
C ALA A 149 -16.27 -14.04 6.82
N VAL A 150 -17.60 -14.10 6.69
CA VAL A 150 -18.51 -14.45 7.79
C VAL A 150 -18.33 -15.92 8.21
N PRO A 151 -17.77 -16.22 9.40
CA PRO A 151 -17.40 -17.57 9.78
C PRO A 151 -18.58 -18.37 10.34
N LEU A 152 -19.56 -17.70 10.96
CA LEU A 152 -20.71 -18.35 11.55
C LEU A 152 -21.59 -18.97 10.45
N ASP A 153 -22.15 -20.14 10.71
CA ASP A 153 -23.03 -20.82 9.77
C ASP A 153 -24.50 -20.45 10.00
N TYR A 154 -25.14 -19.94 8.95
CA TYR A 154 -26.52 -19.47 8.99
C TYR A 154 -27.40 -20.52 8.35
N THR A 155 -28.30 -21.11 9.13
CA THR A 155 -29.16 -22.21 8.67
C THR A 155 -30.53 -21.71 8.18
N GLY A 156 -31.13 -22.42 7.24
CA GLY A 156 -32.49 -22.15 6.76
C GLY A 156 -32.59 -20.78 6.09
N ASP A 157 -33.63 -20.01 6.45
CA ASP A 157 -33.92 -18.70 5.85
C ASP A 157 -32.85 -17.63 6.11
N PHE A 158 -31.90 -17.89 7.00
CA PHE A 158 -30.76 -17.00 7.26
C PHE A 158 -29.58 -17.25 6.30
N ALA A 159 -29.50 -18.40 5.64
CA ALA A 159 -28.40 -18.73 4.73
C ALA A 159 -28.18 -17.68 3.61
N PRO A 160 -29.24 -17.13 2.98
CA PRO A 160 -29.08 -16.05 2.00
C PRO A 160 -28.40 -14.79 2.57
N ILE A 161 -28.61 -14.45 3.85
CA ILE A 161 -27.99 -13.28 4.47
C ILE A 161 -26.47 -13.44 4.53
N LYS A 162 -25.98 -14.63 4.93
CA LYS A 162 -24.55 -14.96 4.91
C LYS A 162 -23.96 -14.86 3.50
N ALA A 163 -24.68 -15.39 2.51
CA ALA A 163 -24.26 -15.30 1.12
C ALA A 163 -24.17 -13.85 0.64
N SER A 164 -25.17 -13.02 0.96
CA SER A 164 -25.17 -11.59 0.63
C SER A 164 -24.05 -10.82 1.33
N LEU A 165 -23.80 -11.06 2.62
CA LEU A 165 -22.69 -10.44 3.34
C LEU A 165 -21.35 -10.77 2.69
N ASN A 166 -21.07 -12.05 2.44
CA ASN A 166 -19.82 -12.47 1.78
C ASN A 166 -19.71 -11.94 0.35
N HIS A 167 -20.82 -11.81 -0.38
CA HIS A 167 -20.81 -11.20 -1.70
C HIS A 167 -20.45 -9.71 -1.63
N ILE A 168 -21.00 -8.96 -0.66
CA ILE A 168 -20.64 -7.55 -0.43
C ILE A 168 -19.15 -7.42 -0.08
N ILE A 169 -18.63 -8.30 0.81
CA ILE A 169 -17.21 -8.34 1.19
C ILE A 169 -16.35 -8.50 -0.07
N SER A 170 -16.67 -9.49 -0.91
CA SER A 170 -15.90 -9.77 -2.13
C SER A 170 -15.97 -8.65 -3.16
N GLU A 171 -17.17 -8.12 -3.44
CA GLU A 171 -17.37 -7.11 -4.48
C GLU A 171 -16.77 -5.76 -4.07
N LEU A 172 -17.08 -5.27 -2.87
CA LEU A 172 -16.53 -4.00 -2.40
C LEU A 172 -15.04 -4.10 -2.12
N GLY A 173 -14.57 -5.22 -1.55
CA GLY A 173 -13.15 -5.50 -1.39
C GLY A 173 -12.41 -5.48 -2.74
N GLY A 174 -12.99 -6.06 -3.78
CA GLY A 174 -12.49 -6.00 -5.15
C GLY A 174 -12.41 -4.57 -5.69
N VAL A 175 -13.49 -3.79 -5.54
CA VAL A 175 -13.52 -2.37 -5.96
C VAL A 175 -12.43 -1.55 -5.28
N PHE A 176 -12.21 -1.73 -3.98
CA PHE A 176 -11.14 -1.01 -3.27
C PHE A 176 -9.73 -1.45 -3.71
N SER A 177 -9.55 -2.74 -4.01
CA SER A 177 -8.30 -3.25 -4.60
C SER A 177 -8.04 -2.60 -5.96
N ASP A 178 -9.05 -2.55 -6.84
CA ASP A 178 -8.94 -1.93 -8.16
C ASP A 178 -8.63 -0.43 -8.07
N ILE A 179 -9.25 0.28 -7.10
CA ILE A 179 -8.96 1.69 -6.84
C ILE A 179 -7.50 1.87 -6.39
N ASN A 180 -6.99 1.00 -5.52
CA ASN A 180 -5.61 1.06 -5.06
C ASN A 180 -4.62 0.82 -6.21
N ASP A 181 -4.90 -0.15 -7.07
CA ASP A 181 -4.09 -0.43 -8.26
C ASP A 181 -4.13 0.74 -9.25
N ALA A 182 -5.32 1.32 -9.48
CA ALA A 182 -5.46 2.50 -10.32
C ALA A 182 -4.72 3.72 -9.77
N ALA A 183 -4.72 3.92 -8.44
CA ALA A 183 -3.97 4.98 -7.78
C ALA A 183 -2.45 4.80 -7.97
N ALA A 184 -1.95 3.56 -7.85
CA ALA A 184 -0.55 3.24 -8.12
C ALA A 184 -0.17 3.54 -9.59
N VAL A 185 -1.01 3.15 -10.55
CA VAL A 185 -0.83 3.44 -11.97
C VAL A 185 -0.83 4.95 -12.22
N TYR A 186 -1.75 5.70 -11.62
CA TYR A 186 -1.81 7.16 -11.75
C TYR A 186 -0.53 7.84 -11.24
N SER A 187 -0.04 7.41 -10.07
CA SER A 187 1.24 7.88 -9.52
C SER A 187 2.41 7.55 -10.46
N GLY A 188 2.45 6.32 -11.00
CA GLY A 188 3.45 5.89 -11.97
C GLY A 188 3.43 6.75 -13.24
N ALA A 189 2.25 7.00 -13.80
CA ALA A 189 2.07 7.85 -14.99
C ALA A 189 2.54 9.29 -14.74
N ARG A 190 2.28 9.84 -13.56
CA ARG A 190 2.77 11.16 -13.15
C ARG A 190 4.30 11.23 -13.12
N ASN A 191 4.95 10.21 -12.55
CA ASN A 191 6.41 10.12 -12.52
C ASN A 191 7.01 10.01 -13.94
N VAL A 192 6.39 9.20 -14.81
CA VAL A 192 6.81 9.08 -16.22
C VAL A 192 6.66 10.42 -16.95
N SER A 193 5.54 11.12 -16.77
CA SER A 193 5.30 12.43 -17.39
C SER A 193 6.33 13.47 -16.94
N GLN A 194 6.66 13.51 -15.65
CA GLN A 194 7.69 14.40 -15.12
C GLN A 194 9.09 14.05 -15.63
N GLY A 195 9.40 12.76 -15.74
CA GLY A 195 10.63 12.27 -16.34
C GLY A 195 10.74 12.66 -17.82
N ALA A 196 9.65 12.51 -18.58
CA ALA A 196 9.58 12.90 -19.99
C ALA A 196 9.78 14.41 -20.19
N ALA A 197 9.19 15.25 -19.32
CA ALA A 197 9.39 16.70 -19.35
C ALA A 197 10.86 17.07 -19.08
N SER A 198 11.49 16.45 -18.08
CA SER A 198 12.90 16.68 -17.74
C SER A 198 13.84 16.22 -18.86
N LEU A 199 13.51 15.09 -19.51
CA LEU A 199 14.22 14.58 -20.67
C LEU A 199 14.09 15.53 -21.87
N ALA A 200 12.90 16.05 -22.14
CA ALA A 200 12.66 17.01 -23.21
C ALA A 200 13.46 18.32 -23.00
N GLU A 201 13.52 18.82 -21.76
CA GLU A 201 14.35 19.97 -21.42
C GLU A 201 15.84 19.67 -21.64
N SER A 202 16.31 18.49 -21.22
CA SER A 202 17.70 18.07 -21.41
C SER A 202 18.05 17.90 -22.88
N ALA A 203 17.14 17.33 -23.68
CA ALA A 203 17.29 17.21 -25.13
C ALA A 203 17.37 18.59 -25.80
N SER A 204 16.54 19.55 -25.38
CA SER A 204 16.60 20.93 -25.88
C SER A 204 17.93 21.62 -25.55
N LYS A 205 18.44 21.43 -24.32
CA LYS A 205 19.79 21.91 -23.94
C LYS A 205 20.87 21.26 -24.79
N GLN A 206 20.76 19.95 -25.04
CA GLN A 206 21.71 19.23 -25.88
C GLN A 206 21.70 19.72 -27.33
N THR A 207 20.54 20.01 -27.91
CA THR A 207 20.45 20.62 -29.25
C THR A 207 21.16 21.97 -29.27
N SER A 208 20.97 22.81 -28.25
CA SER A 208 21.64 24.11 -28.16
C SER A 208 23.17 23.96 -28.07
N LEU A 209 23.66 22.96 -27.32
CA LEU A 209 25.08 22.65 -27.25
C LEU A 209 25.63 22.15 -28.59
N VAL A 210 24.85 21.39 -29.37
CA VAL A 210 25.25 20.95 -30.71
C VAL A 210 25.38 22.14 -31.66
N ASP A 211 24.47 23.11 -31.58
CA ASP A 211 24.56 24.35 -32.36
C ASP A 211 25.81 25.16 -31.99
N GLU A 212 26.12 25.28 -30.70
CA GLU A 212 27.32 25.97 -30.21
C GLU A 212 28.60 25.27 -30.69
N ILE A 213 28.69 23.95 -30.55
CA ILE A 213 29.81 23.14 -31.04
C ILE A 213 29.98 23.31 -32.55
N SER A 214 28.88 23.33 -33.32
CA SER A 214 28.94 23.51 -34.77
C SER A 214 29.51 24.88 -35.15
N GLY A 215 29.16 25.93 -34.39
CA GLY A 215 29.75 27.26 -34.54
C GLY A 215 31.24 27.28 -34.20
N GLU A 216 31.64 26.61 -33.13
CA GLU A 216 33.04 26.53 -32.71
C GLU A 216 33.91 25.75 -33.70
N VAL A 217 33.37 24.68 -34.29
CA VAL A 217 34.02 23.93 -35.38
C VAL A 217 34.21 24.82 -36.61
N ALA A 218 33.20 25.60 -37.01
CA ALA A 218 33.34 26.54 -38.13
C ALA A 218 34.39 27.64 -37.86
N SER A 219 34.47 28.13 -36.62
CA SER A 219 35.50 29.06 -36.18
C SER A 219 36.90 28.43 -36.25
N THR A 220 37.02 27.18 -35.78
CA THR A 220 38.27 26.42 -35.83
C THR A 220 38.73 26.19 -37.27
N ASP A 221 37.82 25.84 -38.19
CA ASP A 221 38.13 25.70 -39.62
C ASP A 221 38.66 27.01 -40.23
N LYS A 222 38.12 28.16 -39.80
CA LYS A 222 38.64 29.48 -40.22
C LYS A 222 40.06 29.70 -39.70
N ILE A 223 40.34 29.41 -38.43
CA ILE A 223 41.68 29.54 -37.84
C ILE A 223 42.68 28.63 -38.56
N ILE A 224 42.28 27.39 -38.89
CA ILE A 224 43.11 26.46 -39.66
C ILE A 224 43.44 27.04 -41.04
N ASN A 225 42.45 27.56 -41.77
CA ASN A 225 42.67 28.20 -43.08
C ASN A 225 43.60 29.42 -42.99
N ASP A 226 43.48 30.23 -41.95
CA ASP A 226 44.35 31.38 -41.74
C ASP A 226 45.78 30.95 -41.37
N ASN A 227 45.95 29.87 -40.59
CA ASN A 227 47.26 29.26 -40.31
C ASN A 227 47.92 28.69 -41.58
N VAL A 228 47.16 28.09 -42.50
CA VAL A 228 47.67 27.64 -43.80
C VAL A 228 48.23 28.82 -44.59
N LYS A 229 47.48 29.92 -44.71
CA LYS A 229 47.96 31.14 -45.40
C LYS A 229 49.20 31.75 -44.74
N LEU A 230 49.25 31.79 -43.41
CA LEU A 230 50.43 32.26 -42.67
C LEU A 230 51.65 31.37 -42.95
N THR A 231 51.45 30.06 -43.04
CA THR A 231 52.52 29.10 -43.35
C THR A 231 53.01 29.28 -44.79
N ASP A 232 52.12 29.52 -45.75
CA ASP A 232 52.49 29.82 -47.15
C ASP A 232 53.29 31.12 -47.26
N ASN A 233 52.83 32.19 -46.59
CA ASN A 233 53.56 33.46 -46.53
C ASN A 233 54.95 33.29 -45.89
N ALA A 234 55.05 32.53 -44.81
CA ALA A 234 56.33 32.25 -44.14
C ALA A 234 57.26 31.43 -45.04
N ARG A 235 56.73 30.49 -45.82
CA ARG A 235 57.48 29.72 -46.82
C ARG A 235 58.02 30.62 -47.93
N GLU A 236 57.20 31.53 -48.47
CA GLU A 236 57.61 32.49 -49.49
C GLU A 236 58.70 33.43 -48.96
N LEU A 237 58.52 34.00 -47.76
CA LEU A 237 59.48 34.87 -47.11
C LEU A 237 60.81 34.15 -46.84
N SER A 238 60.76 32.90 -46.38
CA SER A 238 61.96 32.08 -46.16
C SER A 238 62.69 31.80 -47.48
N GLY A 239 61.94 31.53 -48.57
CA GLY A 239 62.50 31.36 -49.91
C GLY A 239 63.19 32.62 -50.42
N SER A 240 62.55 33.79 -50.27
CA SER A 240 63.13 35.09 -50.62
C SER A 240 64.40 35.38 -49.81
N THR A 241 64.38 35.13 -48.50
CA THR A 241 65.54 35.29 -47.61
C THR A 241 66.70 34.38 -48.03
N SER A 242 66.42 33.13 -48.43
CA SER A 242 67.43 32.21 -48.96
C SER A 242 68.08 32.76 -50.23
N CYS A 243 67.28 33.28 -51.17
CA CYS A 243 67.77 33.90 -52.40
C CYS A 243 68.65 35.13 -52.11
N MET A 244 68.21 36.00 -51.20
CA MET A 244 69.01 37.16 -50.77
C MET A 244 70.34 36.73 -50.13
N ALA A 245 70.34 35.68 -49.31
CA ALA A 245 71.56 35.14 -48.72
C ALA A 245 72.51 34.56 -49.78
N GLU A 246 71.99 33.85 -50.79
CA GLU A 246 72.77 33.37 -51.93
C GLU A 246 73.39 34.51 -52.73
N GLN A 247 72.61 35.56 -53.01
CA GLN A 247 73.09 36.75 -53.71
C GLN A 247 74.15 37.51 -52.89
N GLY A 248 73.94 37.68 -51.59
CA GLY A 248 74.92 38.28 -50.69
C GLY A 248 76.23 37.47 -50.62
N ASN A 249 76.13 36.13 -50.63
CA ASN A 249 77.31 35.26 -50.71
C ASN A 249 78.05 35.42 -52.04
N ALA A 250 77.35 35.58 -53.16
CA ALA A 250 77.95 35.87 -54.46
C ALA A 250 78.70 37.22 -54.45
N GLN A 251 78.08 38.27 -53.92
CA GLN A 251 78.73 39.58 -53.76
C GLN A 251 79.95 39.52 -52.83
N MET A 252 79.90 38.72 -51.76
CA MET A 252 81.04 38.51 -50.88
C MET A 252 82.21 37.82 -51.59
N LYS A 253 81.94 36.88 -52.50
CA LYS A 253 82.96 36.27 -53.36
C LYS A 253 83.58 37.30 -54.32
N GLU A 254 82.78 38.17 -54.91
CA GLU A 254 83.29 39.27 -55.75
C GLU A 254 84.17 40.22 -54.95
N LEU A 255 83.76 40.58 -53.72
CA LEU A 255 84.56 41.40 -52.81
C LEU A 255 85.89 40.73 -52.45
N LEU A 256 85.89 39.43 -52.14
CA LEU A 256 87.11 38.66 -51.86
C LEU A 256 88.06 38.66 -53.08
N ASN A 257 87.53 38.52 -54.29
CA ASN A 257 88.32 38.62 -55.52
C ASN A 257 88.90 40.04 -55.71
N ALA A 258 88.14 41.09 -55.43
CA ALA A 258 88.61 42.47 -55.49
C ALA A 258 89.73 42.73 -54.46
N ILE A 259 89.56 42.24 -53.22
CA ILE A 259 90.59 42.32 -52.16
C ILE A 259 91.86 41.57 -52.58
N ALA A 260 91.73 40.40 -53.21
CA ALA A 260 92.87 39.66 -53.75
C ALA A 260 93.59 40.44 -54.87
N HIS A 261 92.85 41.10 -55.75
CA HIS A 261 93.40 42.00 -56.77
C HIS A 261 94.13 43.21 -56.16
N ILE A 262 93.55 43.84 -55.13
CA ILE A 262 94.17 44.96 -54.40
C ILE A 262 95.48 44.48 -53.76
N ARG A 263 95.48 43.31 -53.12
CA ARG A 263 96.69 42.71 -52.54
C ARG A 263 97.78 42.51 -53.59
N SER A 264 97.45 41.87 -54.72
CA SER A 264 98.41 41.65 -55.81
C SER A 264 98.95 42.97 -56.37
N THR A 265 98.10 43.99 -56.50
CA THR A 265 98.52 45.32 -56.96
C THR A 265 99.44 46.00 -55.95
N SER A 266 99.17 45.83 -54.65
CA SER A 266 100.02 46.35 -53.56
C SER A 266 101.38 45.66 -53.53
N GLU A 267 101.44 44.35 -53.79
CA GLU A 267 102.70 43.61 -53.95
C GLU A 267 103.54 44.14 -55.12
N LYS A 268 102.91 44.44 -56.26
CA LYS A 268 103.59 45.11 -57.40
C LYS A 268 104.09 46.51 -57.05
N ILE A 269 103.31 47.30 -56.30
CA ILE A 269 103.76 48.61 -55.82
C ILE A 269 104.97 48.45 -54.91
N GLN A 270 104.97 47.45 -54.02
CA GLN A 270 106.11 47.16 -53.15
C GLN A 270 107.35 46.76 -53.95
N GLU A 271 107.21 45.98 -55.02
CA GLU A 271 108.29 45.65 -55.96
C GLU A 271 108.85 46.91 -56.62
N ILE A 272 107.98 47.77 -57.17
CA ILE A 272 108.37 49.07 -57.77
C ILE A 272 109.08 49.95 -56.75
N ASN A 273 108.56 50.03 -55.51
CA ASN A 273 109.16 50.84 -54.46
C ASN A 273 110.54 50.29 -54.05
N GLY A 274 110.71 48.96 -54.10
CA GLY A 274 112.02 48.31 -54.03
C GLY A 274 112.94 48.78 -55.15
N THR A 275 112.46 48.77 -56.40
CA THR A 275 113.23 49.26 -57.56
C THR A 275 113.57 50.75 -57.45
N ILE A 276 112.66 51.58 -56.95
CA ILE A 276 112.90 53.00 -56.67
C ILE A 276 113.97 53.14 -55.59
N GLY A 277 113.93 52.33 -54.54
CA GLY A 277 114.97 52.24 -53.52
C GLY A 277 116.34 51.93 -54.13
N ASP A 278 116.39 50.95 -55.04
CA ASP A 278 117.61 50.59 -55.76
C ASP A 278 118.11 51.74 -56.66
N ILE A 279 117.22 52.42 -57.39
CA ILE A 279 117.54 53.60 -58.21
C ILE A 279 118.03 54.76 -57.33
N ALA A 280 117.40 55.00 -56.18
CA ALA A 280 117.81 56.04 -55.25
C ALA A 280 119.21 55.74 -54.68
N PHE A 281 119.50 54.47 -54.35
CA PHE A 281 120.84 54.05 -53.94
C PHE A 281 121.86 54.25 -55.07
N GLN A 282 121.54 53.83 -56.30
CA GLN A 282 122.40 54.08 -57.47
C GLN A 282 122.62 55.57 -57.73
N THR A 283 121.58 56.39 -57.59
CA THR A 283 121.64 57.86 -57.75
C THR A 283 122.51 58.48 -56.66
N ASN A 284 122.40 58.01 -55.42
CA ASN A 284 123.27 58.41 -54.32
C ASN A 284 124.74 58.05 -54.59
N ILE A 285 125.02 56.86 -55.14
CA ILE A 285 126.38 56.46 -55.58
C ILE A 285 126.88 57.34 -56.73
N LEU A 286 126.02 57.64 -57.72
CA LEU A 286 126.34 58.55 -58.83
C LEU A 286 126.64 59.98 -58.33
N ALA A 287 125.84 60.50 -57.41
CA ALA A 287 126.03 61.81 -56.80
C ALA A 287 127.31 61.86 -55.95
N LEU A 288 127.63 60.76 -55.24
CA LEU A 288 128.88 60.61 -54.51
C LEU A 288 130.08 60.58 -55.46
N ASN A 289 130.02 59.82 -56.55
CA ASN A 289 131.05 59.79 -57.59
C ASN A 289 131.22 61.16 -58.27
N ALA A 290 130.13 61.87 -58.55
CA ALA A 290 130.19 63.24 -59.06
C ALA A 290 130.83 64.21 -58.06
N SER A 291 130.55 64.05 -56.76
CA SER A 291 131.18 64.83 -55.69
C SER A 291 132.68 64.54 -55.57
N ILE A 292 133.09 63.28 -55.72
CA ILE A 292 134.50 62.86 -55.78
C ILE A 292 135.20 63.46 -57.01
N GLU A 293 134.57 63.40 -58.19
CA GLU A 293 135.17 63.91 -59.42
C GLU A 293 135.22 65.45 -59.46
N ALA A 294 134.27 66.13 -58.81
CA ALA A 294 134.33 67.57 -58.54
C ALA A 294 135.49 67.93 -57.59
N ALA A 295 135.74 67.12 -56.54
CA ALA A 295 136.91 67.28 -55.69
C ALA A 295 138.23 67.00 -56.45
N ARG A 296 138.19 66.08 -57.43
CA ARG A 296 139.32 65.72 -58.30
C ARG A 296 139.65 66.81 -59.32
N ALA A 297 138.63 67.43 -59.91
CA ALA A 297 138.79 68.58 -60.81
C ALA A 297 139.35 69.82 -60.07
N GLY A 298 139.11 69.93 -58.76
CA GLY A 298 139.71 70.97 -57.91
C GLY A 298 141.23 70.86 -57.73
N ALA A 299 141.82 69.67 -57.93
CA ALA A 299 143.27 69.47 -57.78
C ALA A 299 144.06 69.70 -59.09
N ALA A 300 143.40 69.76 -60.25
CA ALA A 300 144.05 69.89 -61.56
C ALA A 300 143.99 71.32 -62.17
N GLY A 301 143.37 72.30 -61.48
CA GLY A 301 143.24 73.68 -61.96
C GLY A 301 144.09 74.69 -61.21
N LYS A 302 145.34 74.92 -61.64
CA LYS A 302 146.11 76.11 -61.27
C LYS A 302 146.52 76.91 -62.52
N GLN A 303 145.88 78.08 -62.65
CA GLN A 303 146.46 79.38 -63.04
C GLN A 303 146.60 79.78 -64.54
N PRO A 304 146.67 81.09 -64.88
CA PRO A 304 145.57 81.85 -65.51
C PRO A 304 145.97 82.56 -66.84
N HIS A 305 145.08 83.46 -67.32
CA HIS A 305 145.16 84.36 -68.51
C HIS A 305 144.90 83.67 -69.87
N ASP A 306 144.21 84.22 -70.88
CA ASP A 306 143.53 85.50 -71.09
C ASP A 306 142.68 85.43 -72.37
N SER A 307 141.61 86.23 -72.37
CA SER A 307 141.05 86.99 -73.50
C SER A 307 140.46 86.30 -74.74
N ARG A 308 139.22 86.75 -74.99
CA ARG A 308 138.57 87.01 -76.30
C ARG A 308 138.03 85.77 -77.02
N ASN A 309 136.86 85.76 -77.65
CA ASN A 309 135.83 86.76 -77.92
C ASN A 309 134.66 86.00 -78.59
N SER A 310 133.49 86.63 -78.58
CA SER A 310 132.42 86.58 -79.58
C SER A 310 131.46 85.39 -79.70
N SER A 311 130.18 85.80 -79.75
CA SER A 311 129.03 85.29 -80.53
C SER A 311 128.45 83.94 -80.12
N ARG A 312 127.24 83.94 -79.54
CA ARG A 312 125.94 83.88 -80.26
C ARG A 312 125.81 82.62 -81.12
N PHE A 313 125.01 81.66 -80.66
CA PHE A 313 123.60 81.48 -81.03
C PHE A 313 122.85 80.81 -79.87
#